data_AF-A0A973XV60-F1
#
_entry.id   AF-A0A973XV60-F1
#
_cell.length_a   1.000
_cell.length_b   1.000
_cell.length_c   1.000
_cell.angle_alpha   90.00
_cell.angle_beta   90.00
_cell.angle_gamma   90.00
#
_symmetry.space_group_name_H-M   'P 1'
#
loop_
_entity.id
_entity.type
_entity.pdbx_description
1 polymer ?
#
loop_
_entity_poly.entity_id
_entity_poly.type
_entity_poly.pdbx_seq_one_letter_code
_entity_poly.pdbx_strand_id
1 'polypeptide(L)'
;MTEARTPDSSRRSERSRRAIYEAALALVGEAGYGKTTIEGIAARAGVGKQTIYRWWPSKAAVLLEAFLDLAEQAAEEAGGGEYEIPDTGDVEADLRLVLRATVDEMNSPAYDAPARALTAEGVVNPEVGAQFVEKLLEPQLQLYVTRLRAAQDAGQVRRGIDLRIALELFTGPLAHRWLLRTLPLTHDYADALVDYAVNGLAPRP
;
A
#
# COMPACT_ATOMS: atom_id res chain seq x y z
N MET A 1 -8.65 42.05 -30.70
CA MET A 1 -7.55 41.07 -30.85
C MET A 1 -7.66 40.12 -29.68
N THR A 2 -8.11 38.89 -29.93
CA THR A 2 -8.35 37.87 -28.91
C THR A 2 -7.06 37.07 -28.73
N GLU A 3 -6.40 37.19 -27.59
CA GLU A 3 -5.22 36.38 -27.26
C GLU A 3 -5.62 34.90 -27.18
N ALA A 4 -4.99 34.09 -28.01
CA ALA A 4 -5.15 32.66 -28.02
C ALA A 4 -4.45 32.08 -26.78
N ARG A 5 -5.24 31.58 -25.84
CA ARG A 5 -4.82 30.87 -24.63
C ARG A 5 -4.07 29.59 -25.05
N THR A 6 -2.74 29.58 -24.95
CA THR A 6 -1.90 28.42 -25.26
C THR A 6 -2.42 27.18 -24.51
N PRO A 7 -2.68 26.04 -25.19
CA PRO A 7 -3.20 24.84 -24.54
C PRO A 7 -2.23 24.37 -23.45
N ASP A 8 -2.78 24.09 -22.27
CA ASP A 8 -2.06 23.73 -21.06
C ASP A 8 -1.34 22.37 -21.21
N SER A 9 -0.05 22.44 -21.55
CA SER A 9 0.82 21.28 -21.74
C SER A 9 0.99 20.46 -20.46
N SER A 10 0.88 21.10 -19.29
CA SER A 10 0.96 20.45 -17.98
C SER A 10 -0.27 19.57 -17.72
N ARG A 11 -1.48 20.12 -17.93
CA ARG A 11 -2.74 19.34 -17.82
C ARG A 11 -2.81 18.18 -18.80
N ARG A 12 -2.29 18.35 -20.02
CA ARG A 12 -2.21 17.23 -21.00
C ARG A 12 -1.24 16.15 -20.53
N SER A 13 -0.15 16.54 -19.86
CA SER A 13 0.83 15.61 -19.29
C SER A 13 0.24 14.82 -18.12
N GLU A 14 -0.46 15.47 -17.20
CA GLU A 14 -1.13 14.81 -16.07
C GLU A 14 -2.22 13.83 -16.53
N ARG A 15 -3.07 14.25 -17.48
CA ARG A 15 -4.08 13.37 -18.07
C ARG A 15 -3.45 12.12 -18.71
N SER A 16 -2.30 12.28 -19.37
CA SER A 16 -1.59 11.15 -19.97
C SER A 16 -1.02 10.21 -18.90
N ARG A 17 -0.49 10.76 -17.79
CA ARG A 17 0.00 9.96 -16.65
C ARG A 17 -1.12 9.14 -16.02
N ARG A 18 -2.25 9.77 -15.70
CA ARG A 18 -3.43 9.07 -15.14
C ARG A 18 -3.93 7.97 -16.05
N ALA A 19 -4.06 8.23 -17.35
CA ALA A 19 -4.45 7.20 -18.32
C ALA A 19 -3.46 6.00 -18.35
N ILE A 20 -2.16 6.26 -18.17
CA ILE A 20 -1.13 5.22 -18.08
C ILE A 20 -1.29 4.41 -16.80
N TYR A 21 -1.56 5.06 -15.66
CA TYR A 21 -1.79 4.39 -14.37
C TYR A 21 -3.03 3.51 -14.39
N GLU A 22 -4.17 4.05 -14.82
CA GLU A 22 -5.42 3.31 -14.98
C GLU A 22 -5.23 2.09 -15.90
N ALA A 23 -4.54 2.27 -17.03
CA ALA A 23 -4.25 1.19 -17.95
C ALA A 23 -3.37 0.09 -17.32
N ALA A 24 -2.34 0.49 -16.56
CA ALA A 24 -1.45 -0.44 -15.88
C ALA A 24 -2.18 -1.26 -14.80
N LEU A 25 -2.95 -0.60 -13.93
CA LEU A 25 -3.74 -1.26 -12.89
C LEU A 25 -4.78 -2.20 -13.49
N ALA A 26 -5.51 -1.76 -14.52
CA ALA A 26 -6.51 -2.58 -15.20
C ALA A 26 -5.89 -3.82 -15.85
N LEU A 27 -4.77 -3.68 -16.58
CA LEU A 27 -4.11 -4.82 -17.23
C LEU A 27 -3.57 -5.82 -16.21
N VAL A 28 -3.03 -5.35 -15.09
CA VAL A 28 -2.58 -6.22 -14.00
C VAL A 28 -3.75 -6.96 -13.37
N GLY A 29 -4.88 -6.29 -13.12
CA GLY A 29 -6.10 -6.91 -12.60
C GLY A 29 -6.73 -7.92 -13.57
N GLU A 30 -6.78 -7.60 -14.87
CA GLU A 30 -7.41 -8.44 -15.91
C GLU A 30 -6.56 -9.67 -16.29
N ALA A 31 -5.26 -9.48 -16.49
CA ALA A 31 -4.39 -10.49 -17.12
C ALA A 31 -3.20 -10.92 -16.25
N GLY A 32 -2.97 -10.26 -15.12
CA GLY A 32 -1.81 -10.45 -14.27
C GLY A 32 -0.57 -9.69 -14.75
N TYR A 33 0.33 -9.41 -13.81
CA TYR A 33 1.56 -8.65 -14.07
C TYR A 33 2.50 -9.30 -15.10
N GLY A 34 2.60 -10.63 -15.11
CA GLY A 34 3.45 -11.35 -16.06
C GLY A 34 3.06 -11.11 -17.53
N LYS A 35 1.75 -11.03 -17.81
CA LYS A 35 1.22 -10.79 -19.17
C LYS A 35 1.14 -9.31 -19.55
N THR A 36 1.31 -8.41 -18.59
CA THR A 36 1.29 -6.97 -18.83
C THR A 36 2.60 -6.52 -19.50
N THR A 37 2.50 -5.72 -20.56
CA THR A 37 3.64 -5.15 -21.30
C THR A 37 3.52 -3.63 -21.40
N ILE A 38 4.64 -2.94 -21.60
CA ILE A 38 4.63 -1.49 -21.85
C ILE A 38 3.80 -1.16 -23.10
N GLU A 39 3.89 -1.98 -24.14
CA GLU A 39 3.10 -1.85 -25.36
C GLU A 39 1.60 -1.97 -25.08
N GLY A 40 1.20 -2.92 -24.23
CA GLY A 40 -0.18 -3.09 -23.80
C GLY A 40 -0.68 -1.87 -23.03
N ILE A 41 0.12 -1.38 -22.08
CA ILE A 41 -0.19 -0.16 -21.31
C ILE A 41 -0.33 1.04 -22.25
N ALA A 42 0.62 1.23 -23.17
CA ALA A 42 0.62 2.30 -24.15
C ALA A 42 -0.64 2.28 -25.04
N ALA A 43 -0.96 1.10 -25.59
CA ALA A 43 -2.13 0.90 -26.44
C ALA A 43 -3.44 1.21 -25.69
N ARG A 44 -3.58 0.74 -24.45
CA ARG A 44 -4.78 0.97 -23.64
C ARG A 44 -4.91 2.42 -23.15
N ALA A 45 -3.80 3.06 -22.79
CA ALA A 45 -3.77 4.47 -22.40
C ALA A 45 -3.90 5.45 -23.58
N GLY A 46 -3.83 4.96 -24.83
CA GLY A 46 -3.89 5.80 -26.02
C GLY A 46 -2.65 6.68 -26.21
N VAL A 47 -1.48 6.22 -25.75
CA VAL A 47 -0.21 6.97 -25.83
C VAL A 47 0.85 6.17 -26.60
N GLY A 48 1.87 6.86 -27.10
CA GLY A 48 3.05 6.20 -27.68
C GLY A 48 3.96 5.59 -26.61
N LYS A 49 4.67 4.50 -26.94
CA LYS A 49 5.63 3.83 -26.04
C LYS A 49 6.68 4.78 -25.46
N GLN A 50 7.17 5.70 -26.28
CA GLN A 50 8.15 6.71 -25.93
C GLN A 50 7.61 7.70 -24.88
N THR A 51 6.30 7.89 -24.82
CA THR A 51 5.67 8.69 -23.75
C THR A 51 5.84 8.03 -22.40
N ILE A 52 5.75 6.69 -22.30
CA ILE A 52 5.94 5.96 -21.05
C ILE A 52 7.43 5.96 -20.66
N TYR A 53 8.33 5.58 -21.57
CA TYR A 53 9.77 5.52 -21.26
C TYR A 53 10.41 6.86 -20.89
N ARG A 54 9.76 7.98 -21.23
CA ARG A 54 10.22 9.30 -20.79
C ARG A 54 10.18 9.46 -19.27
N TRP A 55 9.27 8.77 -18.57
CA TRP A 55 9.09 8.90 -17.12
C TRP A 55 9.44 7.63 -16.36
N TRP A 56 9.12 6.46 -16.93
CA TRP A 56 9.30 5.19 -16.25
C TRP A 56 10.25 4.28 -17.01
N PRO A 57 11.33 3.82 -16.37
CA PRO A 57 12.31 2.93 -17.01
C PRO A 57 11.77 1.51 -17.23
N SER A 58 10.71 1.11 -16.52
CA SER A 58 10.17 -0.25 -16.54
C SER A 58 8.66 -0.29 -16.26
N LYS A 59 8.01 -1.42 -16.57
CA LYS A 59 6.59 -1.62 -16.23
C LYS A 59 6.35 -1.71 -14.71
N ALA A 60 7.37 -2.13 -13.96
CA ALA A 60 7.33 -2.15 -12.49
C ALA A 60 7.26 -0.72 -11.94
N ALA A 61 8.08 0.19 -12.50
CA ALA A 61 8.06 1.60 -12.11
C ALA A 61 6.72 2.27 -12.44
N VAL A 62 6.11 1.95 -13.59
CA VAL A 62 4.75 2.40 -13.93
C VAL A 62 3.74 1.89 -12.89
N LEU A 63 3.80 0.60 -12.55
CA LEU A 63 2.86 -0.01 -11.61
C LEU A 63 3.01 0.55 -10.20
N LEU A 64 4.24 0.81 -9.75
CA LEU A 64 4.50 1.39 -8.43
C LEU A 64 3.89 2.79 -8.34
N GLU A 65 4.14 3.66 -9.31
CA GLU A 65 3.55 5.00 -9.29
C GLU A 65 2.03 4.98 -9.47
N ALA A 66 1.49 4.08 -10.29
CA ALA A 66 0.04 3.88 -10.40
C ALA A 66 -0.59 3.43 -9.08
N PHE A 67 0.09 2.57 -8.32
CA PHE A 67 -0.38 2.10 -7.03
C PHE A 67 -0.31 3.18 -5.94
N LEU A 68 0.72 4.02 -5.96
CA LEU A 68 0.83 5.18 -5.07
C LEU A 68 -0.28 6.20 -5.35
N ASP A 69 -0.54 6.50 -6.61
CA ASP A 69 -1.64 7.39 -7.04
C ASP A 69 -3.01 6.83 -6.62
N LEU A 70 -3.22 5.52 -6.69
CA LEU A 70 -4.44 4.86 -6.19
C LEU A 70 -4.60 5.01 -4.67
N ALA A 71 -3.52 4.84 -3.91
CA ALA A 71 -3.54 4.98 -2.45
C ALA A 71 -3.80 6.44 -2.04
N GLU A 72 -3.19 7.40 -2.72
CA GLU A 72 -3.40 8.85 -2.51
C GLU A 72 -4.85 9.25 -2.78
N GLN A 73 -5.43 8.80 -3.91
CA GLN A 73 -6.84 9.07 -4.24
C GLN A 73 -7.79 8.51 -3.18
N ALA A 74 -7.54 7.30 -2.68
CA ALA A 74 -8.36 6.71 -1.63
C ALA A 74 -8.29 7.50 -0.31
N ALA A 75 -7.12 8.05 0.02
CA ALA A 75 -6.95 8.93 1.18
C ALA A 75 -7.68 10.27 1.00
N GLU A 76 -7.63 10.85 -0.21
CA GLU A 76 -8.38 12.07 -0.54
C GLU A 76 -9.89 11.85 -0.44
N GLU A 77 -10.41 10.75 -0.98
CA GLU A 77 -11.83 10.37 -0.91
C GLU A 77 -12.29 10.13 0.53
N ALA A 78 -11.41 9.62 1.39
CA ALA A 78 -11.66 9.43 2.82
C ALA A 78 -11.62 10.73 3.65
N GLY A 79 -11.42 11.89 3.02
CA GLY A 79 -11.46 13.20 3.69
C GLY A 79 -10.12 13.94 3.73
N GLY A 80 -9.09 13.46 3.04
CA GLY A 80 -7.84 14.21 2.76
C GLY A 80 -6.97 14.54 3.97
N GLY A 81 -7.20 13.88 5.12
CA GLY A 81 -6.30 13.96 6.27
C GLY A 81 -5.10 13.03 6.11
N GLU A 82 -3.99 13.34 6.79
CA GLU A 82 -2.95 12.34 7.03
C GLU A 82 -3.61 11.15 7.74
N TYR A 83 -3.56 9.97 7.10
CA TYR A 83 -4.13 8.77 7.68
C TYR A 83 -3.35 8.43 8.95
N GLU A 84 -3.98 8.56 10.11
CA GLU A 84 -3.41 8.22 11.41
C GLU A 84 -4.20 7.09 12.05
N ILE A 85 -3.50 6.23 12.79
CA ILE A 85 -4.17 5.27 13.67
C ILE A 85 -4.70 6.06 14.87
N PRO A 86 -6.01 5.99 15.19
CA PRO A 86 -6.57 6.72 16.32
C PRO A 86 -5.83 6.43 17.62
N ASP A 87 -5.74 7.43 18.50
CA ASP A 87 -5.29 7.25 19.89
C ASP A 87 -6.48 7.46 20.83
N THR A 88 -7.29 6.42 20.96
CA THR A 88 -8.54 6.47 21.75
C THR A 88 -8.32 6.26 23.25
N GLY A 89 -7.08 5.97 23.64
CA GLY A 89 -6.73 5.51 24.98
C GLY A 89 -6.81 3.98 25.16
N ASP A 90 -7.20 3.25 24.11
CA ASP A 90 -7.20 1.78 24.06
C ASP A 90 -6.40 1.30 22.84
N VAL A 91 -5.11 0.99 23.05
CA VAL A 91 -4.22 0.55 21.99
C VAL A 91 -4.69 -0.75 21.32
N GLU A 92 -5.35 -1.65 22.05
CA GLU A 92 -5.84 -2.88 21.42
C GLU A 92 -7.00 -2.56 20.46
N ALA A 93 -7.94 -1.72 20.87
CA ALA A 93 -9.05 -1.29 20.02
C ALA A 93 -8.54 -0.56 18.76
N ASP A 94 -7.56 0.33 18.93
CA ASP A 94 -6.98 1.09 17.83
C ASP A 94 -6.22 0.19 16.84
N LEU A 95 -5.45 -0.80 17.34
CA LEU A 95 -4.76 -1.79 16.52
C LEU A 95 -5.74 -2.71 15.79
N ARG A 96 -6.83 -3.14 16.43
CA ARG A 96 -7.88 -3.94 15.79
C ARG A 96 -8.52 -3.16 14.65
N LEU A 97 -8.82 -1.88 14.87
CA LEU A 97 -9.43 -1.02 13.86
C LEU A 97 -8.55 -0.94 12.60
N VAL A 98 -7.28 -0.56 12.74
CA VAL A 98 -6.37 -0.40 11.59
C VAL A 98 -6.11 -1.73 10.90
N LEU A 99 -5.91 -2.84 11.63
CA LEU A 99 -5.61 -4.14 11.01
C LEU A 99 -6.82 -4.72 10.27
N ARG A 100 -8.05 -4.46 10.73
CA ARG A 100 -9.26 -4.82 9.97
C ARG A 100 -9.37 -4.03 8.67
N ALA A 101 -9.09 -2.72 8.71
CA ALA A 101 -9.03 -1.91 7.51
C ALA A 101 -7.94 -2.42 6.53
N THR A 102 -6.76 -2.80 7.04
CA THR A 102 -5.71 -3.44 6.24
C THR A 102 -6.19 -4.78 5.64
N VAL A 103 -6.94 -5.60 6.38
CA VAL A 103 -7.52 -6.84 5.85
C VAL A 103 -8.53 -6.55 4.72
N ASP A 104 -9.37 -5.54 4.86
CA ASP A 104 -10.34 -5.14 3.84
C ASP A 104 -9.64 -4.65 2.57
N GLU A 105 -8.60 -3.83 2.72
CA GLU A 105 -7.76 -3.37 1.62
C GLU A 105 -7.07 -4.54 0.91
N MET A 106 -6.42 -5.44 1.65
CA MET A 106 -5.72 -6.61 1.10
C MET A 106 -6.65 -7.61 0.38
N ASN A 107 -7.93 -7.64 0.76
CA ASN A 107 -8.96 -8.46 0.11
C ASN A 107 -9.64 -7.74 -1.06
N SER A 108 -9.47 -6.42 -1.19
CA SER A 108 -10.04 -5.65 -2.29
C SER A 108 -9.32 -5.99 -3.60
N PRO A 109 -10.03 -6.39 -4.67
CA PRO A 109 -9.42 -6.72 -5.96
C PRO A 109 -8.58 -5.57 -6.55
N ALA A 110 -8.96 -4.32 -6.24
CA ALA A 110 -8.25 -3.12 -6.70
C ALA A 110 -6.83 -3.04 -6.12
N TYR A 111 -6.62 -3.55 -4.91
CA TYR A 111 -5.33 -3.50 -4.22
C TYR A 111 -4.57 -4.83 -4.24
N ASP A 112 -5.28 -5.97 -4.14
CA ASP A 112 -4.66 -7.30 -4.07
C ASP A 112 -3.70 -7.58 -5.24
N ALA A 113 -4.20 -7.47 -6.48
CA ALA A 113 -3.41 -7.85 -7.65
C ALA A 113 -2.18 -6.94 -7.87
N PRO A 114 -2.31 -5.59 -7.85
CA PRO A 114 -1.16 -4.69 -7.97
C PRO A 114 -0.13 -4.83 -6.85
N ALA A 115 -0.58 -4.83 -5.58
CA ALA A 115 0.33 -4.93 -4.44
C ALA A 115 1.10 -6.25 -4.44
N ARG A 116 0.43 -7.36 -4.80
CA ARG A 116 1.05 -8.69 -4.84
C ARG A 116 2.06 -8.80 -5.97
N ALA A 117 1.74 -8.21 -7.12
CA ALA A 117 2.66 -8.11 -8.24
C ALA A 117 3.93 -7.33 -7.87
N LEU A 118 3.79 -6.17 -7.22
CA LEU A 118 4.92 -5.37 -6.75
C LEU A 118 5.75 -6.11 -5.70
N THR A 119 5.10 -6.80 -4.76
CA THR A 119 5.79 -7.63 -3.76
C THR A 119 6.62 -8.74 -4.42
N ALA A 120 6.03 -9.48 -5.36
CA ALA A 120 6.72 -10.55 -6.07
C ALA A 120 7.86 -10.01 -6.95
N GLU A 121 7.65 -8.89 -7.64
CA GLU A 121 8.69 -8.25 -8.45
C GLU A 121 9.84 -7.72 -7.58
N GLY A 122 9.54 -7.16 -6.41
CA GLY A 122 10.58 -6.67 -5.48
C GLY A 122 11.51 -7.75 -4.95
N VAL A 123 11.06 -9.02 -4.92
CA VAL A 123 11.91 -10.18 -4.55
C VAL A 123 12.96 -10.47 -5.64
N VAL A 124 12.60 -10.29 -6.92
CA VAL A 124 13.51 -10.58 -8.05
C VAL A 124 14.27 -9.35 -8.53
N ASN A 125 13.75 -8.15 -8.25
CA ASN A 125 14.33 -6.86 -8.63
C ASN A 125 14.54 -5.99 -7.37
N PRO A 126 15.76 -5.97 -6.82
CA PRO A 126 16.07 -5.25 -5.58
C PRO A 126 15.79 -3.75 -5.64
N GLU A 127 15.91 -3.10 -6.81
CA GLU A 127 15.63 -1.68 -6.98
C GLU A 127 14.14 -1.39 -6.82
N VAL A 128 13.28 -2.19 -7.46
CA VAL A 128 11.82 -2.09 -7.31
C VAL A 128 11.42 -2.41 -5.87
N GLY A 129 12.03 -3.43 -5.27
CA GLY A 129 11.79 -3.80 -3.87
C GLY A 129 12.14 -2.65 -2.92
N ALA A 130 13.29 -2.01 -3.10
CA ALA A 130 13.69 -0.86 -2.29
C ALA A 130 12.71 0.31 -2.44
N GLN A 131 12.30 0.65 -3.67
CA GLN A 131 11.34 1.72 -3.91
C GLN A 131 9.94 1.40 -3.35
N PHE A 132 9.50 0.14 -3.43
CA PHE A 132 8.25 -0.31 -2.85
C PHE A 132 8.27 -0.19 -1.31
N VAL A 133 9.36 -0.61 -0.67
CA VAL A 133 9.54 -0.46 0.76
C VAL A 133 9.55 1.02 1.15
N GLU A 134 10.38 1.83 0.48
CA GLU A 134 10.56 3.25 0.80
C GLU A 134 9.28 4.06 0.62
N LYS A 135 8.59 3.90 -0.51
CA LYS A 135 7.48 4.77 -0.90
C LYS A 135 6.12 4.31 -0.39
N LEU A 136 5.94 3.01 -0.16
CA LEU A 136 4.64 2.45 0.22
C LEU A 136 4.66 1.85 1.63
N LEU A 137 5.59 0.93 1.91
CA LEU A 137 5.56 0.21 3.19
C LEU A 137 6.00 1.10 4.35
N GLU A 138 7.13 1.78 4.25
CA GLU A 138 7.70 2.54 5.37
C GLU A 138 6.74 3.63 5.90
N PRO A 139 6.07 4.45 5.06
CA PRO A 139 5.08 5.40 5.55
C PRO A 139 3.95 4.74 6.35
N GLN A 140 3.42 3.61 5.89
CA GLN A 140 2.39 2.86 6.60
C GLN A 140 2.91 2.28 7.92
N LEU A 141 4.12 1.72 7.93
CA LEU A 141 4.75 1.16 9.13
C LEU A 141 4.99 2.24 10.19
N GLN A 142 5.33 3.47 9.79
CA GLN A 142 5.52 4.58 10.72
C GLN A 142 4.24 4.97 11.47
N LEU A 143 3.06 4.75 10.89
CA LEU A 143 1.79 4.98 11.60
C LEU A 143 1.66 4.08 12.83
N TYR A 144 2.01 2.79 12.67
CA TYR A 144 2.06 1.84 13.78
C TYR A 144 3.11 2.23 14.81
N VAL A 145 4.30 2.66 14.39
CA VAL A 145 5.36 3.11 15.29
C VAL A 145 4.89 4.30 16.13
N THR A 146 4.27 5.30 15.49
CA THR A 146 3.74 6.49 16.17
C THR A 146 2.67 6.10 17.19
N ARG A 147 1.71 5.25 16.80
CA ARG A 147 0.65 4.80 17.71
C ARG A 147 1.19 3.99 18.88
N LEU A 148 2.08 3.03 18.63
CA LEU A 148 2.69 2.20 19.67
C LEU A 148 3.57 3.02 20.62
N ARG A 149 4.20 4.09 20.12
CA ARG A 149 4.98 5.01 20.95
C ARG A 149 4.08 5.78 21.90
N ALA A 150 2.98 6.34 21.41
CA ALA A 150 1.98 7.00 22.27
C ALA A 150 1.42 6.03 23.32
N ALA A 151 1.13 4.79 22.94
CA ALA A 151 0.71 3.74 23.86
C ALA A 151 1.78 3.40 24.91
N GLN A 152 3.06 3.41 24.54
CA GLN A 152 4.18 3.21 25.47
C GLN A 152 4.31 4.37 26.47
N ASP A 153 4.14 5.61 26.01
CA ASP A 153 4.18 6.80 26.85
C ASP A 153 3.02 6.80 27.86
N ALA A 154 1.83 6.35 27.42
CA ALA A 154 0.65 6.15 28.26
C ALA A 154 0.71 4.90 29.15
N GLY A 155 1.75 4.08 29.05
CA GLY A 155 1.92 2.86 29.86
C GLY A 155 1.07 1.66 29.43
N GLN A 156 0.43 1.72 28.26
CA GLN A 156 -0.33 0.63 27.65
C GLN A 156 0.59 -0.41 26.96
N VAL A 157 1.76 0.04 26.48
CA VAL A 157 2.81 -0.83 25.93
C VAL A 157 4.03 -0.81 26.85
N ARG A 158 4.62 -1.98 27.11
CA ARG A 158 5.78 -2.12 27.99
C ARG A 158 6.96 -1.26 27.54
N ARG A 159 7.62 -0.58 28.48
CA ARG A 159 8.87 0.14 28.20
C ARG A 159 10.01 -0.83 27.90
N GLY A 160 10.85 -0.48 26.94
CA GLY A 160 12.08 -1.21 26.61
C GLY A 160 11.95 -2.30 25.53
N ILE A 161 10.84 -2.35 24.81
CA ILE A 161 10.75 -3.14 23.56
C ILE A 161 11.02 -2.25 22.34
N ASP A 162 11.52 -2.86 21.28
CA ASP A 162 11.66 -2.21 19.99
C ASP A 162 10.30 -2.19 19.29
N LEU A 163 9.80 -1.00 18.98
CA LEU A 163 8.49 -0.82 18.34
C LEU A 163 8.46 -1.29 16.89
N ARG A 164 9.60 -1.31 16.18
CA ARG A 164 9.70 -1.89 14.83
C ARG A 164 9.60 -3.40 14.89
N ILE A 165 10.21 -4.04 15.88
CA ILE A 165 10.04 -5.49 16.10
C ILE A 165 8.60 -5.79 16.55
N ALA A 166 8.05 -4.98 17.45
CA ALA A 166 6.69 -5.17 17.94
C ALA A 166 5.66 -5.13 16.82
N LEU A 167 5.76 -4.18 15.89
CA LEU A 167 4.77 -4.08 14.81
C LEU A 167 4.85 -5.26 13.81
N GLU A 168 6.02 -5.88 13.64
CA GLU A 168 6.18 -7.06 12.78
C GLU A 168 5.35 -8.26 13.26
N LEU A 169 5.01 -8.30 14.56
CA LEU A 169 4.13 -9.33 15.12
C LEU A 169 2.69 -9.25 14.58
N PHE A 170 2.26 -8.10 14.06
CA PHE A 170 0.95 -7.93 13.44
C PHE A 170 1.05 -8.00 11.90
N THR A 171 1.95 -7.21 11.32
CA THR A 171 2.04 -7.03 9.86
C THR A 171 2.69 -8.23 9.16
N GLY A 172 3.65 -8.88 9.81
CA GLY A 172 4.34 -10.07 9.27
C GLY A 172 3.37 -11.24 9.03
N PRO A 173 2.59 -11.68 10.03
CA PRO A 173 1.62 -12.75 9.84
C PRO A 173 0.51 -12.43 8.83
N LEU A 174 0.08 -11.16 8.72
CA LEU A 174 -0.85 -10.72 7.67
C LEU A 174 -0.19 -10.85 6.29
N ALA A 175 0.97 -10.24 6.09
CA ALA A 175 1.71 -10.27 4.83
C ALA A 175 2.05 -11.70 4.39
N HIS A 176 2.52 -12.55 5.31
CA HIS A 176 2.82 -13.96 5.05
C HIS A 176 1.56 -14.72 4.58
N ARG A 177 0.45 -14.61 5.32
CA ARG A 177 -0.80 -15.30 4.96
C ARG A 177 -1.35 -14.80 3.64
N TRP A 178 -1.36 -13.48 3.44
CA TRP A 178 -1.80 -12.86 2.20
C TRP A 178 -0.95 -13.32 1.03
N LEU A 179 0.38 -13.17 1.10
CA LEU A 179 1.31 -13.42 0.00
C LEU A 179 1.29 -14.89 -0.42
N LEU A 180 1.36 -15.80 0.55
CA LEU A 180 1.44 -17.24 0.32
C LEU A 180 0.07 -17.92 0.21
N ARG A 181 -1.03 -17.18 0.42
CA ARG A 181 -2.42 -17.68 0.39
C ARG A 181 -2.62 -18.88 1.32
N THR A 182 -1.97 -18.88 2.49
CA THR A 182 -1.99 -20.05 3.38
C THR A 182 -3.38 -20.31 3.97
N LEU A 183 -4.15 -19.24 4.23
CA LEU A 183 -5.53 -19.26 4.73
C LEU A 183 -6.21 -17.92 4.37
N PRO A 184 -7.55 -17.81 4.48
CA PRO A 184 -8.25 -16.52 4.31
C PRO A 184 -7.77 -15.45 5.31
N LEU A 185 -7.77 -14.19 4.86
CA LEU A 185 -7.64 -13.03 5.74
C LEU A 185 -9.02 -12.61 6.21
N THR A 186 -9.25 -12.66 7.51
CA THR A 186 -10.52 -12.31 8.16
C THR A 186 -10.28 -11.31 9.27
N HIS A 187 -11.33 -10.59 9.66
CA HIS A 187 -11.27 -9.69 10.84
C HIS A 187 -10.97 -10.47 12.13
N ASP A 188 -11.55 -11.66 12.30
CA ASP A 188 -11.24 -12.54 13.44
C ASP A 188 -9.75 -12.90 13.51
N TYR A 189 -9.09 -13.09 12.37
CA TYR A 189 -7.66 -13.34 12.33
C TYR A 189 -6.86 -12.10 12.75
N ALA A 190 -7.23 -10.92 12.26
CA ALA A 190 -6.61 -9.66 12.69
C ALA A 190 -6.78 -9.44 14.20
N ASP A 191 -7.97 -9.69 14.74
CA ASP A 191 -8.26 -9.55 16.18
C ASP A 191 -7.43 -10.51 17.04
N ALA A 192 -7.29 -11.76 16.60
CA ALA A 192 -6.45 -12.74 17.27
C ALA A 192 -4.97 -12.37 17.24
N LEU A 193 -4.48 -11.78 16.14
CA LEU A 193 -3.10 -11.28 16.07
C LEU A 193 -2.87 -10.16 17.09
N VAL A 194 -3.82 -9.22 17.24
CA VAL A 194 -3.72 -8.16 18.26
C VAL A 194 -3.66 -8.77 19.65
N ASP A 195 -4.59 -9.67 19.97
CA ASP A 195 -4.62 -10.33 21.27
C ASP A 195 -3.28 -11.02 21.58
N TYR A 196 -2.79 -11.86 20.67
CA TYR A 196 -1.55 -12.62 20.90
C TYR A 196 -0.30 -11.74 20.99
N ALA A 197 -0.22 -10.67 20.20
CA ALA A 197 0.93 -9.78 20.21
C ALA A 197 0.94 -8.86 21.44
N VAL A 198 -0.23 -8.44 21.94
CA VAL A 198 -0.34 -7.60 23.15
C VAL A 198 -0.23 -8.43 24.43
N ASN A 199 -0.88 -9.60 24.46
CA ASN A 199 -1.03 -10.41 25.66
C ASN A 199 -0.06 -11.58 25.76
N GLY A 200 0.63 -11.92 24.66
CA GLY A 200 1.53 -13.06 24.57
C GLY A 200 0.79 -14.40 24.47
N LEU A 201 1.54 -15.45 24.12
CA LEU A 201 1.00 -16.81 23.95
C LEU A 201 1.03 -17.66 25.23
N ALA A 202 1.85 -17.25 26.21
CA ALA A 202 1.97 -17.97 27.47
C ALA A 202 0.74 -17.69 28.36
N PRO A 203 0.30 -18.68 29.18
CA PRO A 203 -0.78 -18.44 30.13
C PRO A 203 -0.42 -17.30 31.08
N ARG A 204 -1.38 -16.38 31.31
CA ARG A 204 -1.21 -15.35 32.33
C ARG A 204 -1.25 -16.02 33.72
N PRO A 205 -0.30 -15.69 34.61
CA PRO A 205 -0.31 -16.18 35.98
C PRO A 205 -1.49 -15.64 36.80
#